data_AF-A0A3D3THE4-F1
#
_entry.id   AF-A0A3D3THE4-F1
#
_cell.length_a   1.000
_cell.length_b   1.000
_cell.length_c   1.000
_cell.angle_alpha   90.00
_cell.angle_beta   90.00
_cell.angle_gamma   90.00
#
_symmetry.space_group_name_H-M   'P 1'
#
loop_
_entity.id
_entity.type
_entity.pdbx_description
1 polymer ?
#
loop_
_entity_poly.entity_id
_entity_poly.type
_entity_poly.pdbx_seq_one_letter_code
_entity_poly.pdbx_strand_id
1 'polypeptide(L)'
;MRKYILPFLILLFLSFPIIPQEKGIKIEWVNTLDGDFSFSQQWDYTDYVYKNDYGQLICDAICHPDTENMMDERGKIFEDSLHRYYQLVDTTHLYSSIECEASVYGWAGTNHLVLNKTDDKTFEANTLCRGGTCSSLYLILKNDTCIPSVKFFSPAGTEGTEYFRCKKGYIKIDKTLLDKDILKAEFDFSFDDPYNKDKNIYWRGKILSQIN
;
A
#
# COMPACT_ATOMS: atom_id res chain seq x y z
N MET A 1 73.13 12.86 22.12
CA MET A 1 72.16 11.76 22.32
C MET A 1 70.82 12.14 21.70
N ARG A 2 70.52 11.62 20.52
CA ARG A 2 69.27 11.90 19.76
C ARG A 2 68.20 10.90 20.23
N LYS A 3 67.10 11.39 20.81
CA LYS A 3 65.95 10.56 21.22
C LYS A 3 65.04 10.34 20.00
N TYR A 4 64.83 9.08 19.62
CA TYR A 4 63.83 8.68 18.63
C TYR A 4 62.47 8.59 19.33
N ILE A 5 61.48 9.33 18.86
CA ILE A 5 60.07 9.18 19.24
C ILE A 5 59.44 8.25 18.20
N LEU A 6 59.05 7.05 18.63
CA LEU A 6 58.33 6.06 17.83
C LEU A 6 56.83 6.42 17.89
N PRO A 7 56.11 6.63 16.77
CA PRO A 7 54.67 6.83 16.83
C PRO A 7 53.99 5.46 16.93
N PHE A 8 53.20 5.28 17.98
CA PHE A 8 52.36 4.11 18.22
C PHE A 8 51.12 4.22 17.34
N LEU A 9 51.09 3.49 16.22
CA LEU A 9 49.94 3.45 15.31
C LEU A 9 48.87 2.50 15.89
N ILE A 10 47.87 3.05 16.56
CA ILE A 10 46.73 2.28 17.08
C ILE A 10 45.78 1.97 15.92
N LEU A 11 45.80 0.73 15.44
CA LEU A 11 44.80 0.16 14.53
C LEU A 11 43.52 -0.14 15.33
N LEU A 12 42.61 0.84 15.38
CA LEU A 12 41.24 0.65 15.83
C LEU A 12 40.48 -0.15 14.77
N PHE A 13 40.42 -1.48 14.95
CA PHE A 13 39.40 -2.31 14.30
C PHE A 13 38.04 -1.93 14.90
N LEU A 14 37.37 -0.97 14.26
CA LEU A 14 35.95 -0.71 14.48
C LEU A 14 35.19 -1.95 14.01
N SER A 15 34.89 -2.85 14.94
CA SER A 15 33.89 -3.89 14.80
C SER A 15 32.53 -3.21 14.65
N PHE A 16 32.19 -2.81 13.42
CA PHE A 16 30.84 -2.42 13.10
C PHE A 16 29.92 -3.61 13.37
N PRO A 17 28.84 -3.44 14.16
CA PRO A 17 27.82 -4.47 14.27
C PRO A 17 27.27 -4.72 12.87
N ILE A 18 27.34 -5.98 12.43
CA ILE A 18 26.68 -6.44 11.21
C ILE A 18 25.19 -6.29 11.47
N ILE A 19 24.60 -5.20 10.97
CA ILE A 19 23.15 -5.02 10.95
C ILE A 19 22.59 -6.18 10.11
N PRO A 20 21.69 -7.02 10.65
CA PRO A 20 21.04 -8.06 9.85
C PRO A 20 20.36 -7.39 8.66
N GLN A 21 20.84 -7.71 7.46
CA GLN A 21 20.25 -7.19 6.24
C GLN A 21 18.81 -7.69 6.15
N GLU A 22 17.83 -6.77 6.11
CA GLU A 22 16.46 -7.15 5.80
C GLU A 22 16.47 -7.92 4.49
N LYS A 23 15.99 -9.17 4.54
CA LYS A 23 16.14 -10.12 3.45
C LYS A 23 15.08 -9.81 2.38
N GLY A 24 15.37 -8.82 1.54
CA GLY A 24 14.53 -8.47 0.40
C GLY A 24 14.49 -9.57 -0.65
N ILE A 25 13.47 -9.53 -1.50
CA ILE A 25 13.30 -10.38 -2.68
C ILE A 25 13.92 -9.65 -3.87
N LYS A 26 14.71 -10.37 -4.68
CA LYS A 26 15.23 -9.84 -5.94
C LYS A 26 14.07 -9.60 -6.91
N ILE A 27 14.01 -8.39 -7.48
CA ILE A 27 13.02 -8.05 -8.50
C ILE A 27 13.36 -8.78 -9.80
N GLU A 28 12.37 -9.44 -10.39
CA GLU A 28 12.44 -9.95 -11.76
C GLU A 28 12.02 -8.83 -12.72
N TRP A 29 13.01 -8.14 -13.28
CA TRP A 29 12.78 -7.10 -14.28
C TRP A 29 12.42 -7.70 -15.63
N VAL A 30 11.30 -7.26 -16.20
CA VAL A 30 10.90 -7.58 -17.57
C VAL A 30 10.72 -6.30 -18.37
N ASN A 31 10.98 -6.35 -19.69
CA ASN A 31 10.79 -5.18 -20.55
C ASN A 31 9.31 -4.87 -20.80
N THR A 32 8.48 -5.91 -20.79
CA THR A 32 7.03 -5.82 -20.94
C THR A 32 6.43 -6.93 -20.08
N LEU A 33 5.56 -6.55 -19.14
CA LEU A 33 4.83 -7.51 -18.33
C LEU A 33 3.48 -7.82 -19.00
N ASP A 34 3.38 -9.01 -19.58
CA ASP A 34 2.13 -9.53 -20.16
C ASP A 34 1.15 -9.95 -19.06
N GLY A 35 -0.13 -10.04 -19.41
CA GLY A 35 -1.21 -10.46 -18.52
C GLY A 35 -2.42 -9.52 -18.57
N ASP A 36 -3.52 -9.97 -17.99
CA ASP A 36 -4.73 -9.14 -17.85
C ASP A 36 -4.58 -8.16 -16.68
N PHE A 37 -4.71 -6.87 -16.98
CA PHE A 37 -4.72 -5.75 -16.03
C PHE A 37 -5.99 -4.89 -16.22
N SER A 38 -7.06 -5.45 -16.79
CA SER A 38 -8.31 -4.72 -17.04
C SER A 38 -9.01 -4.26 -15.77
N PHE A 39 -8.65 -4.78 -14.59
CA PHE A 39 -9.10 -4.27 -13.30
C PHE A 39 -8.85 -2.76 -13.19
N SER A 40 -7.80 -2.22 -13.83
CA SER A 40 -7.49 -0.79 -13.85
C SER A 40 -8.52 0.09 -14.56
N GLN A 41 -9.43 -0.51 -15.34
CA GLN A 41 -10.55 0.19 -15.96
C GLN A 41 -11.77 0.27 -15.05
N GLN A 42 -11.77 -0.48 -13.94
CA GLN A 42 -12.78 -0.39 -12.90
C GLN A 42 -12.47 0.78 -11.97
N TRP A 43 -13.52 1.46 -11.53
CA TRP A 43 -13.42 2.56 -10.59
C TRP A 43 -14.52 2.46 -9.55
N ASP A 44 -14.24 3.02 -8.38
CA ASP A 44 -15.21 3.25 -7.33
C ASP A 44 -15.08 4.69 -6.81
N TYR A 45 -15.81 5.03 -5.75
CA TYR A 45 -15.66 6.32 -5.07
C TYR A 45 -14.80 6.13 -3.81
N THR A 46 -14.46 7.26 -3.18
CA THR A 46 -13.89 7.27 -1.84
C THR A 46 -14.78 6.51 -0.85
N ASP A 47 -14.18 6.11 0.28
CA ASP A 47 -14.91 5.44 1.34
C ASP A 47 -16.19 6.21 1.70
N TYR A 48 -17.25 5.45 1.96
CA TYR A 48 -18.57 5.94 2.33
C TYR A 48 -19.33 6.74 1.27
N VAL A 49 -18.82 6.86 0.04
CA VAL A 49 -19.58 7.43 -1.09
C VAL A 49 -20.16 6.30 -1.94
N TYR A 50 -21.50 6.25 -2.04
CA TYR A 50 -22.20 5.21 -2.79
C TYR A 50 -23.51 5.72 -3.39
N LYS A 51 -24.10 4.93 -4.29
CA LYS A 51 -25.41 5.24 -4.86
C LYS A 51 -26.54 4.76 -3.95
N ASN A 52 -27.45 5.65 -3.60
CA ASN A 52 -28.70 5.28 -2.92
C ASN A 52 -29.70 4.62 -3.90
N ASP A 53 -30.86 4.20 -3.38
CA ASP A 53 -31.94 3.56 -4.16
C ASP A 53 -32.52 4.45 -5.28
N TYR A 54 -32.23 5.75 -5.26
CA TYR A 54 -32.65 6.73 -6.28
C TYR A 54 -31.57 6.97 -7.33
N GLY A 55 -30.42 6.29 -7.24
CA GLY A 55 -29.28 6.46 -8.14
C GLY A 55 -28.44 7.71 -7.87
N GLN A 56 -28.71 8.44 -6.78
CA GLN A 56 -27.95 9.61 -6.36
C GLN A 56 -26.72 9.17 -5.58
N LEU A 57 -25.57 9.81 -5.80
CA LEU A 57 -24.41 9.64 -4.94
C LEU A 57 -24.69 10.29 -3.59
N ILE A 58 -24.50 9.54 -2.52
CA ILE A 58 -24.57 10.01 -1.15
C ILE A 58 -23.28 9.69 -0.42
N CYS A 59 -22.97 10.50 0.58
CA CYS A 59 -21.90 10.25 1.53
C CYS A 59 -22.53 9.85 2.87
N ASP A 60 -21.97 8.83 3.52
CA ASP A 60 -22.40 8.31 4.81
C ASP A 60 -21.24 8.38 5.81
N ALA A 61 -21.49 8.54 7.10
CA ALA A 61 -20.50 8.67 8.18
C ALA A 61 -19.49 9.85 8.11
N ILE A 62 -18.66 9.98 7.09
CA ILE A 62 -17.57 10.99 7.00
C ILE A 62 -17.92 12.05 5.95
N CYS A 63 -19.00 12.77 6.21
CA CYS A 63 -19.56 13.78 5.30
C CYS A 63 -19.46 15.20 5.87
N HIS A 64 -19.59 16.20 5.01
CA HIS A 64 -19.81 17.57 5.46
C HIS A 64 -21.16 17.65 6.21
N PRO A 65 -21.24 18.24 7.41
CA PRO A 65 -22.45 18.18 8.25
C PRO A 65 -23.71 18.72 7.55
N ASP A 66 -23.58 19.73 6.68
CA ASP A 66 -24.70 20.26 5.91
C ASP A 66 -25.39 19.22 5.00
N THR A 67 -24.71 18.14 4.59
CA THR A 67 -25.29 17.15 3.66
C THR A 67 -26.45 16.38 4.28
N GLU A 68 -26.47 16.20 5.60
CA GLU A 68 -27.55 15.48 6.29
C GLU A 68 -28.91 16.18 6.14
N ASN A 69 -28.92 17.52 6.18
CA ASN A 69 -30.15 18.32 6.07
C ASN A 69 -30.65 18.48 4.62
N MET A 70 -29.92 17.93 3.64
CA MET A 70 -30.24 18.03 2.22
C MET A 70 -30.97 16.79 1.69
N MET A 71 -31.30 15.84 2.57
CA MET A 71 -31.97 14.60 2.23
C MET A 71 -33.31 14.47 2.97
N ASP A 72 -34.27 13.78 2.36
CA ASP A 72 -35.50 13.37 3.02
C ASP A 72 -35.27 12.16 3.94
N GLU A 73 -36.29 11.80 4.73
CA GLU A 73 -36.25 10.66 5.65
C GLU A 73 -36.00 9.31 4.96
N ARG A 74 -36.13 9.25 3.63
CA ARG A 74 -35.88 8.06 2.82
C ARG A 74 -34.47 8.09 2.19
N GLY A 75 -33.65 9.08 2.52
CA GLY A 75 -32.30 9.26 1.99
C GLY A 75 -32.25 9.80 0.56
N LYS A 76 -33.34 10.38 0.03
CA LYS A 76 -33.33 11.06 -1.27
C LYS A 76 -32.87 12.51 -1.09
N ILE A 77 -31.89 12.94 -1.87
CA ILE A 77 -31.47 14.36 -1.90
C ILE A 77 -32.60 15.20 -2.49
N PHE A 78 -32.96 16.31 -1.83
CA PHE A 78 -33.94 17.26 -2.35
C PHE A 78 -33.45 17.87 -3.67
N GLU A 79 -34.36 18.04 -4.64
CA GLU A 79 -34.01 18.53 -5.99
C GLU A 79 -33.37 19.92 -5.97
N ASP A 80 -33.82 20.81 -5.08
CA ASP A 80 -33.27 22.16 -4.89
C ASP A 80 -31.91 22.18 -4.18
N SER A 81 -31.55 21.08 -3.53
CA SER A 81 -30.31 20.92 -2.76
C SER A 81 -29.22 20.16 -3.53
N LEU A 82 -29.58 19.48 -4.64
CA LEU A 82 -28.70 18.58 -5.38
C LEU A 82 -27.38 19.23 -5.82
N HIS A 83 -27.44 20.45 -6.37
CA HIS A 83 -26.25 21.16 -6.82
C HIS A 83 -25.31 21.49 -5.65
N ARG A 84 -25.86 21.96 -4.52
CA ARG A 84 -25.07 22.28 -3.33
C ARG A 84 -24.49 21.02 -2.70
N TYR A 85 -25.26 19.93 -2.66
CA TYR A 85 -24.81 18.64 -2.15
C TYR A 85 -23.54 18.16 -2.86
N TYR A 86 -23.52 18.18 -4.20
CA TYR A 86 -22.35 17.75 -4.96
C TYR A 86 -21.17 18.72 -4.97
N GLN A 87 -21.32 19.92 -4.40
CA GLN A 87 -20.16 20.75 -4.06
C GLN A 87 -19.50 20.34 -2.74
N LEU A 88 -20.21 19.59 -1.89
CA LEU A 88 -19.76 19.18 -0.55
C LEU A 88 -19.28 17.73 -0.51
N VAL A 89 -19.71 16.90 -1.46
CA VAL A 89 -19.31 15.49 -1.54
C VAL A 89 -18.26 15.31 -2.63
N ASP A 90 -17.14 14.68 -2.27
CA ASP A 90 -16.14 14.26 -3.24
C ASP A 90 -16.71 13.11 -4.09
N THR A 91 -16.91 13.40 -5.37
CA THR A 91 -17.45 12.45 -6.36
C THR A 91 -16.35 11.97 -7.33
N THR A 92 -15.08 12.16 -6.97
CA THR A 92 -13.95 11.75 -7.79
C THR A 92 -13.94 10.23 -7.97
N HIS A 93 -13.83 9.78 -9.22
CA HIS A 93 -13.63 8.36 -9.52
C HIS A 93 -12.22 7.94 -9.16
N LEU A 94 -12.12 6.92 -8.32
CA LEU A 94 -10.88 6.26 -7.96
C LEU A 94 -10.75 4.99 -8.79
N TYR A 95 -9.83 4.99 -9.74
CA TYR A 95 -9.52 3.80 -10.52
C TYR A 95 -8.80 2.77 -9.64
N SER A 96 -9.12 1.50 -9.88
CA SER A 96 -8.47 0.39 -9.18
C SER A 96 -7.00 0.31 -9.59
N SER A 97 -6.10 0.22 -8.62
CA SER A 97 -4.65 0.14 -8.86
C SER A 97 -4.03 -1.17 -8.38
N ILE A 98 -4.82 -2.04 -7.74
CA ILE A 98 -4.42 -3.39 -7.36
C ILE A 98 -5.61 -4.35 -7.46
N GLU A 99 -5.33 -5.57 -7.93
CA GLU A 99 -6.21 -6.73 -7.81
C GLU A 99 -5.45 -7.79 -7.02
N CYS A 100 -5.97 -8.24 -5.88
CA CYS A 100 -5.22 -9.15 -5.01
C CYS A 100 -6.09 -10.07 -4.15
N GLU A 101 -5.47 -11.15 -3.70
CA GLU A 101 -5.97 -12.07 -2.68
C GLU A 101 -4.97 -12.08 -1.51
N ALA A 102 -5.48 -12.02 -0.29
CA ALA A 102 -4.66 -12.07 0.91
C ALA A 102 -5.30 -12.90 2.02
N SER A 103 -4.46 -13.62 2.75
CA SER A 103 -4.81 -14.32 3.98
C SER A 103 -3.96 -13.73 5.10
N VAL A 104 -4.37 -12.58 5.62
CA VAL A 104 -3.69 -11.83 6.70
C VAL A 104 -4.71 -11.43 7.76
N TYR A 105 -4.27 -11.04 8.95
CA TYR A 105 -5.18 -10.59 10.02
C TYR A 105 -5.85 -9.26 9.66
N GLY A 106 -7.15 -9.13 9.95
CA GLY A 106 -7.86 -7.86 9.73
C GLY A 106 -7.86 -7.39 8.27
N TRP A 107 -7.87 -8.31 7.30
CA TRP A 107 -8.02 -7.95 5.89
C TRP A 107 -9.45 -8.16 5.41
N ALA A 108 -10.03 -7.10 4.85
CA ALA A 108 -11.37 -7.09 4.26
C ALA A 108 -11.35 -6.75 2.75
N GLY A 109 -10.18 -6.51 2.17
CA GLY A 109 -10.04 -6.16 0.75
C GLY A 109 -9.82 -4.66 0.51
N THR A 110 -9.11 -4.34 -0.57
CA THR A 110 -9.14 -3.04 -1.25
C THR A 110 -8.66 -3.23 -2.69
N ASN A 111 -9.14 -2.37 -3.58
CA ASN A 111 -8.67 -2.31 -4.97
C ASN A 111 -7.69 -1.16 -5.20
N HIS A 112 -7.24 -0.50 -4.12
CA HIS A 112 -6.41 0.70 -4.20
C HIS A 112 -5.09 0.52 -3.47
N LEU A 113 -4.05 0.91 -4.19
CA LEU A 113 -2.68 1.01 -3.77
C LEU A 113 -2.16 2.40 -4.10
N VAL A 114 -1.53 3.03 -3.13
CA VAL A 114 -0.79 4.27 -3.28
C VAL A 114 0.66 3.94 -3.58
N LEU A 115 1.24 4.65 -4.54
CA LEU A 115 2.65 4.55 -4.92
C LEU A 115 3.30 5.93 -4.79
N ASN A 116 4.32 6.04 -3.95
CA ASN A 116 5.09 7.26 -3.76
C ASN A 116 6.55 7.02 -4.13
N LYS A 117 7.19 8.01 -4.75
CA LYS A 117 8.64 8.04 -4.94
C LYS A 117 9.29 8.79 -3.78
N THR A 118 10.11 8.11 -2.99
CA THR A 118 10.76 8.72 -1.82
C THR A 118 12.15 9.27 -2.13
N ASP A 119 12.84 8.67 -3.10
CA ASP A 119 14.04 9.22 -3.74
C ASP A 119 14.18 8.68 -5.17
N ASP A 120 15.26 9.05 -5.87
CA ASP A 120 15.50 8.64 -7.27
C ASP A 120 15.46 7.14 -7.52
N LYS A 121 15.66 6.31 -6.48
CA LYS A 121 15.81 4.85 -6.60
C LYS A 121 14.92 4.08 -5.63
N THR A 122 14.06 4.78 -4.89
CA THR A 122 13.23 4.19 -3.84
C THR A 122 11.77 4.58 -4.06
N PHE A 123 10.93 3.56 -4.17
CA PHE A 123 9.48 3.69 -4.24
C PHE A 123 8.85 2.96 -3.07
N GLU A 124 7.83 3.57 -2.50
CA GLU A 124 7.00 2.98 -1.46
C GLU A 124 5.59 2.77 -1.99
N ALA A 125 5.12 1.54 -1.88
CA ALA A 125 3.78 1.17 -2.30
C ALA A 125 3.01 0.55 -1.14
N ASN A 126 1.78 1.00 -0.93
CA ASN A 126 0.92 0.44 0.11
C ASN A 126 -0.54 0.35 -0.32
N THR A 127 -1.18 -0.77 -0.01
CA THR A 127 -2.63 -0.86 -0.12
C THR A 127 -3.31 0.11 0.83
N LEU A 128 -4.44 0.68 0.44
CA LEU A 128 -5.24 1.51 1.34
C LEU A 128 -5.97 0.64 2.35
N CYS A 129 -5.86 0.98 3.64
CA CYS A 129 -6.75 0.45 4.66
C CYS A 129 -8.08 1.21 4.60
N ARG A 130 -9.04 0.69 3.83
CA ARG A 130 -10.43 1.17 3.80
C ARG A 130 -11.24 0.62 4.98
N GLY A 131 -12.48 1.08 5.15
CA GLY A 131 -13.37 0.66 6.24
C GLY A 131 -13.33 -0.86 6.51
N GLY A 132 -12.86 -1.25 7.70
CA GLY A 132 -12.78 -2.65 8.15
C GLY A 132 -11.45 -3.37 7.85
N THR A 133 -10.49 -2.73 7.19
CA THR A 133 -9.11 -3.24 7.05
C THR A 133 -8.16 -2.68 8.10
N CYS A 134 -7.35 -3.56 8.66
CA CYS A 134 -6.32 -3.26 9.66
C CYS A 134 -4.92 -3.74 9.20
N SER A 135 -4.85 -4.41 8.05
CA SER A 135 -3.60 -4.81 7.41
C SER A 135 -3.43 -4.12 6.07
N SER A 136 -2.21 -3.73 5.77
CA SER A 136 -1.78 -3.25 4.45
C SER A 136 -0.61 -4.07 3.95
N LEU A 137 -0.62 -4.42 2.66
CA LEU A 137 0.61 -4.76 1.95
C LEU A 137 1.47 -3.50 1.91
N TYR A 138 2.74 -3.61 2.29
CA TYR A 138 3.70 -2.51 2.25
C TYR A 138 4.95 -2.98 1.53
N LEU A 139 5.30 -2.31 0.44
CA LEU A 139 6.40 -2.64 -0.44
C LEU A 139 7.38 -1.47 -0.47
N ILE A 140 8.66 -1.74 -0.19
CA ILE A 140 9.75 -0.83 -0.51
C ILE A 140 10.50 -1.41 -1.70
N LEU A 141 10.47 -0.71 -2.84
CA LEU A 141 11.24 -1.04 -4.03
C LEU A 141 12.51 -0.19 -4.03
N LYS A 142 13.68 -0.82 -3.93
CA LYS A 142 14.97 -0.12 -3.89
C LYS A 142 16.01 -0.81 -4.74
N ASN A 143 16.45 -0.15 -5.81
CA ASN A 143 17.30 -0.76 -6.84
C ASN A 143 16.66 -2.07 -7.35
N ASP A 144 17.40 -3.18 -7.33
CA ASP A 144 16.93 -4.50 -7.78
C ASP A 144 16.25 -5.34 -6.68
N THR A 145 15.84 -4.71 -5.58
CA THR A 145 15.31 -5.38 -4.40
C THR A 145 13.93 -4.84 -4.03
N CYS A 146 12.99 -5.74 -3.78
CA CYS A 146 11.72 -5.46 -3.12
C CYS A 146 11.80 -5.93 -1.67
N ILE A 147 11.34 -5.12 -0.72
CA ILE A 147 11.20 -5.48 0.69
C ILE A 147 9.69 -5.46 0.99
N PRO A 148 8.99 -6.60 0.82
CA PRO A 148 7.58 -6.70 1.14
C PRO A 148 7.38 -6.97 2.63
N SER A 149 6.32 -6.39 3.19
CA SER A 149 5.86 -6.65 4.55
C SER A 149 4.35 -6.51 4.64
N VAL A 150 3.76 -7.12 5.68
CA VAL A 150 2.39 -6.79 6.10
C VAL A 150 2.48 -5.78 7.22
N LYS A 151 1.97 -4.57 6.98
CA LYS A 151 1.80 -3.53 7.99
C LYS A 151 0.47 -3.74 8.69
N PHE A 152 0.51 -4.22 9.92
CA PHE A 152 -0.68 -4.53 10.72
C PHE A 152 -0.89 -3.51 11.85
N PHE A 153 -2.13 -3.08 12.03
CA PHE A 153 -2.55 -2.21 13.12
C PHE A 153 -3.61 -2.92 13.96
N SER A 154 -3.28 -3.34 15.17
CA SER A 154 -4.22 -4.06 16.03
C SER A 154 -5.32 -3.13 16.58
N PRO A 155 -6.62 -3.41 16.33
CA PRO A 155 -7.72 -2.61 16.89
C PRO A 155 -7.89 -2.74 18.42
N ALA A 156 -7.30 -3.78 19.03
CA ALA A 156 -7.51 -4.12 20.44
C ALA A 156 -6.56 -3.39 21.42
N GLY A 157 -5.49 -2.75 20.94
CA GLY A 157 -4.47 -2.05 21.76
C GLY A 157 -3.63 -2.99 22.64
N THR A 158 -2.29 -2.93 22.70
CA THR A 158 -1.45 -1.81 23.17
C THR A 158 -0.14 -1.62 22.38
N GLU A 159 0.08 -2.40 21.33
CA GLU A 159 1.30 -2.37 20.52
C GLU A 159 1.08 -1.52 19.26
N GLY A 160 2.10 -0.78 18.84
CA GLY A 160 2.03 0.12 17.69
C GLY A 160 1.83 -0.62 16.36
N THR A 161 2.21 0.01 15.26
CA THR A 161 2.23 -0.68 13.97
C THR A 161 3.23 -1.84 13.98
N GLU A 162 2.76 -3.04 13.66
CA GLU A 162 3.59 -4.23 13.49
C GLU A 162 3.89 -4.49 12.01
N TYR A 163 5.06 -5.08 11.73
CA TYR A 163 5.48 -5.45 10.39
C TYR A 163 5.79 -6.94 10.34
N PHE A 164 4.97 -7.71 9.61
CA PHE A 164 5.26 -9.11 9.36
C PHE A 164 6.26 -9.23 8.22
N ARG A 165 7.36 -9.91 8.49
CA ARG A 165 8.47 -10.02 7.55
C ARG A 165 8.12 -10.97 6.42
N CYS A 166 8.56 -10.63 5.21
CA CYS A 166 8.49 -11.55 4.09
C CYS A 166 9.39 -12.77 4.32
N LYS A 167 8.81 -13.95 4.17
CA LYS A 167 9.48 -15.24 4.26
C LYS A 167 10.03 -15.70 2.91
N LYS A 168 9.22 -15.56 1.85
CA LYS A 168 9.54 -15.94 0.46
C LYS A 168 8.52 -15.37 -0.50
N GLY A 169 8.83 -15.41 -1.79
CA GLY A 169 7.91 -14.98 -2.84
C GLY A 169 8.65 -14.55 -4.09
N TYR A 170 7.93 -13.88 -4.99
CA TYR A 170 8.48 -13.22 -6.15
C TYR A 170 7.72 -11.92 -6.45
N ILE A 171 8.38 -11.05 -7.21
CA ILE A 171 7.75 -9.91 -7.88
C ILE A 171 8.38 -9.72 -9.25
N LYS A 172 7.53 -9.59 -10.26
CA LYS A 172 7.90 -9.20 -11.62
C LYS A 172 7.47 -7.76 -11.83
N ILE A 173 8.36 -6.93 -12.36
CA ILE A 173 8.07 -5.51 -12.63
C ILE A 173 8.40 -5.19 -14.08
N ASP A 174 7.47 -4.50 -14.73
CA ASP A 174 7.68 -3.89 -16.03
C ASP A 174 8.62 -2.68 -15.89
N LYS A 175 9.86 -2.86 -16.33
CA LYS A 175 10.89 -1.82 -16.24
C LYS A 175 10.54 -0.61 -17.11
N THR A 176 9.99 -0.84 -18.29
CA THR A 176 9.70 0.22 -19.27
C THR A 176 8.60 1.15 -18.78
N LEU A 177 7.63 0.62 -18.03
CA LEU A 177 6.58 1.41 -17.40
C LEU A 177 7.06 2.08 -16.12
N LEU A 178 7.92 1.44 -15.33
CA LEU A 178 8.47 2.06 -14.13
C LEU A 178 9.35 3.29 -14.47
N ASP A 179 10.09 3.23 -15.58
CA ASP A 179 10.84 4.38 -16.13
C ASP A 179 9.92 5.55 -16.56
N LYS A 180 8.61 5.32 -16.63
CA LYS A 180 7.56 6.32 -16.92
C LYS A 180 6.66 6.56 -15.71
N ASP A 181 7.18 6.30 -14.51
CA ASP A 181 6.48 6.54 -13.25
C ASP A 181 5.17 5.71 -13.10
N ILE A 182 5.13 4.51 -13.69
CA ILE A 182 4.03 3.55 -13.58
C ILE A 182 4.54 2.20 -13.05
N LEU A 183 4.11 1.81 -11.86
CA LEU A 183 4.35 0.47 -11.34
C LEU A 183 3.32 -0.51 -11.95
N LYS A 184 3.76 -1.30 -12.92
CA LYS A 184 3.05 -2.50 -13.39
C LYS A 184 3.77 -3.74 -12.87
N ALA A 185 3.11 -4.51 -12.02
CA ALA A 185 3.74 -5.65 -11.35
C ALA A 185 2.79 -6.84 -11.15
N GLU A 186 3.37 -8.04 -11.06
CA GLU A 186 2.73 -9.28 -10.63
C GLU A 186 3.55 -9.88 -9.48
N PHE A 187 2.88 -10.32 -8.41
CA PHE A 187 3.57 -10.76 -7.20
C PHE A 187 2.85 -11.89 -6.47
N ASP A 188 3.62 -12.65 -5.71
CA ASP A 188 3.14 -13.61 -4.72
C ASP A 188 4.14 -13.65 -3.56
N PHE A 189 3.68 -13.31 -2.36
CA PHE A 189 4.47 -13.25 -1.15
C PHE A 189 3.86 -14.12 -0.05
N SER A 190 4.72 -14.80 0.69
CA SER A 190 4.39 -15.41 1.98
C SER A 190 5.13 -14.70 3.10
N PHE A 191 4.50 -14.54 4.24
CA PHE A 191 5.02 -13.79 5.39
C PHE A 191 5.14 -14.70 6.62
N ASP A 192 6.03 -14.32 7.54
CA ASP A 192 6.10 -14.93 8.86
C ASP A 192 4.90 -14.46 9.70
N ASP A 193 4.22 -15.38 10.38
CA ASP A 193 3.19 -15.06 11.36
C ASP A 193 3.82 -14.99 12.76
N PRO A 194 3.82 -13.82 13.42
CA PRO A 194 4.39 -13.69 14.76
C PRO A 194 3.56 -14.36 15.84
N TYR A 195 2.27 -14.65 15.59
CA TYR A 195 1.34 -15.19 16.57
C TYR A 195 1.06 -16.69 16.38
N ASN A 196 1.11 -17.19 15.14
CA ASN A 196 0.85 -18.60 14.83
C ASN A 196 1.73 -19.12 13.67
N LYS A 197 2.80 -19.86 14.01
CA LYS A 197 3.77 -20.39 13.03
C LYS A 197 3.17 -21.36 12.00
N ASP A 198 2.01 -21.95 12.28
CA ASP A 198 1.34 -22.92 11.40
C ASP A 198 0.37 -22.25 10.42
N LYS A 199 0.03 -20.98 10.63
CA LYS A 199 -0.83 -20.21 9.72
C LYS A 199 -0.01 -19.73 8.52
N ASN A 200 -0.53 -20.01 7.33
CA ASN A 200 0.04 -19.44 6.12
C ASN A 200 -0.49 -18.02 5.91
N ILE A 201 0.37 -17.02 6.12
CA ILE A 201 0.07 -15.64 5.78
C ILE A 201 0.64 -15.35 4.39
N TYR A 202 -0.21 -14.87 3.49
CA TYR A 202 0.19 -14.57 2.12
C TYR A 202 -0.53 -13.36 1.53
N TRP A 203 0.06 -12.82 0.48
CA TRP A 203 -0.51 -11.80 -0.38
C TRP A 203 -0.05 -12.02 -1.80
N ARG A 204 -0.98 -12.10 -2.75
CA ARG A 204 -0.68 -12.29 -4.17
C ARG A 204 -1.61 -11.47 -5.03
N GLY A 205 -1.13 -11.03 -6.20
CA GLY A 205 -1.94 -10.20 -7.07
C GLY A 205 -1.15 -9.46 -8.14
N LYS A 206 -1.79 -8.42 -8.67
CA LYS A 206 -1.29 -7.55 -9.72
C LYS A 206 -1.46 -6.09 -9.34
N ILE A 207 -0.51 -5.26 -9.74
CA ILE A 207 -0.50 -3.81 -9.49
C ILE A 207 -0.41 -3.10 -10.83
N LEU A 208 -1.23 -2.06 -11.00
CA LEU A 208 -1.04 -1.05 -12.03
C LEU A 208 -1.33 0.31 -11.40
N SER A 209 -0.28 1.01 -10.98
CA SER A 209 -0.41 2.27 -10.26
C SER A 209 0.57 3.32 -10.80
N GLN A 210 0.13 4.56 -10.89
CA GLN A 210 0.99 5.69 -11.21
C GLN A 210 1.58 6.28 -9.93
N ILE A 211 2.79 6.84 -10.02
CA ILE A 211 3.39 7.56 -8.90
C ILE A 211 2.60 8.83 -8.62
N ASN A 212 2.31 9.08 -7.34
CA ASN A 212 1.69 10.31 -6.84
C ASN A 212 2.65 11.50 -6.80
#